data_AF-A0A135VVU8-F1
#
_entry.id   AF-A0A135VVU8-F1
#
_cell.length_a   1.000
_cell.length_b   1.000
_cell.length_c   1.000
_cell.angle_alpha   90.00
_cell.angle_beta   90.00
_cell.angle_gamma   90.00
#
_symmetry.space_group_name_H-M   'P 1'
#
loop_
_entity.id
_entity.type
_entity.pdbx_description
1 polymer ?
#
loop_
_entity_poly.entity_id
_entity_poly.type
_entity_poly.pdbx_seq_one_letter_code
_entity_poly.pdbx_strand_id
1 'polypeptide(L)'
;MQIPEIIDLIIDFIVSPIFLFTIVMVLILAGARYATKSKSPKSDPVLKQMRRMVTQIDKEKELIEPVVNSRQDIITKKFNSQMKSLGLEPATDSGYVPISYTPLARFLKERGVQDDTVSAILAGLMEEENEAEVRAIISAAAETSGVDLTGAELVKAQDLAVTEWTNVRRSREA
;
A
#
# COMPACT_ATOMS: atom_id res chain seq x y z
N MET A 1 -65.98 21.54 23.28
CA MET A 1 -64.73 22.27 22.97
C MET A 1 -64.71 22.48 21.48
N GLN A 2 -64.86 23.73 21.04
CA GLN A 2 -65.00 24.03 19.62
C GLN A 2 -63.60 23.99 19.00
N ILE A 3 -63.41 23.25 17.91
CA ILE A 3 -62.15 23.15 17.16
C ILE A 3 -61.35 24.46 17.03
N PRO A 4 -61.97 25.65 16.81
CA PRO A 4 -61.23 26.93 16.79
C PRO A 4 -60.48 27.25 18.09
N GLU A 5 -61.04 26.96 19.28
CA GLU A 5 -60.40 27.27 20.57
C GLU A 5 -59.11 26.47 20.78
N ILE A 6 -59.06 25.25 20.23
CA ILE A 6 -57.88 24.39 20.31
C ILE A 6 -56.78 24.92 19.38
N ILE A 7 -57.17 25.44 18.21
CA ILE A 7 -56.22 26.02 17.25
C ILE A 7 -55.60 27.30 17.82
N ASP A 8 -56.42 28.18 18.42
CA ASP A 8 -55.93 29.43 19.01
C ASP A 8 -55.01 29.16 20.21
N LEU A 9 -55.33 28.18 21.06
CA LEU A 9 -54.46 27.76 22.17
C LEU A 9 -53.09 27.25 21.68
N ILE A 10 -53.07 26.51 20.57
CA ILE A 10 -51.82 26.00 19.98
C ILE A 10 -51.01 27.16 19.38
N ILE A 11 -51.66 28.11 18.71
CA ILE A 11 -50.99 29.28 18.12
C ILE A 11 -50.38 30.15 19.23
N ASP A 12 -51.13 30.46 20.28
CA ASP A 12 -50.65 31.25 21.41
C ASP A 12 -49.49 30.57 22.15
N PHE A 13 -49.53 29.23 22.25
CA PHE A 13 -48.43 28.47 22.81
C PHE A 13 -47.17 28.53 21.95
N ILE A 14 -47.30 28.44 20.63
CA ILE A 14 -46.17 28.50 19.68
C ILE A 14 -45.57 29.91 19.62
N VAL A 15 -46.40 30.95 19.68
CA VAL A 15 -45.96 32.36 19.66
C VAL A 15 -45.49 32.83 21.05
N SER A 16 -45.74 32.04 22.09
CA SER A 16 -45.30 32.34 23.45
C SER A 16 -43.79 32.62 23.50
N PRO A 17 -43.36 33.70 24.17
CA PRO A 17 -41.95 34.03 24.30
C PRO A 17 -41.13 32.92 24.98
N ILE A 18 -41.78 32.11 25.82
CA ILE A 18 -41.15 30.95 26.48
C ILE A 18 -40.82 29.87 25.44
N PHE A 19 -41.76 29.57 24.53
CA PHE A 19 -41.57 28.55 23.50
C PHE A 19 -40.49 28.97 22.50
N LEU A 20 -40.52 30.22 22.03
CA LEU A 20 -39.48 30.76 21.15
C LEU A 20 -38.10 30.74 21.82
N PHE A 21 -38.01 31.09 23.10
CA PHE A 21 -36.76 31.03 23.85
C PHE A 21 -36.20 29.59 23.92
N THR A 22 -37.05 28.59 24.15
CA THR A 22 -36.61 27.19 24.17
C THR A 22 -36.09 26.72 22.81
N ILE A 23 -36.74 27.09 21.70
CA ILE A 23 -36.27 26.76 20.35
C ILE A 23 -34.90 27.38 20.09
N VAL A 24 -34.73 28.67 20.40
CA VAL A 24 -33.45 29.36 20.23
C VAL A 24 -32.36 28.70 21.07
N MET A 25 -32.66 28.30 22.31
CA MET A 25 -31.70 27.61 23.18
C MET A 25 -31.30 26.24 22.62
N VAL A 26 -32.24 25.48 22.07
CA VAL A 26 -31.98 24.20 21.39
C VAL A 26 -31.12 24.41 20.14
N LEU A 27 -31.39 25.45 19.35
CA LEU A 27 -30.59 25.79 18.17
C LEU A 27 -29.17 26.21 18.53
N ILE A 28 -29.00 26.99 19.60
CA ILE A 28 -27.67 27.38 20.11
C ILE A 28 -26.91 26.14 20.60
N LEU A 29 -27.56 25.26 21.37
CA LEU A 29 -26.95 24.00 21.80
C LEU A 29 -26.57 23.12 20.61
N ALA A 30 -27.45 22.96 19.62
CA ALA A 30 -27.20 22.17 18.43
C ALA A 30 -26.05 22.75 17.59
N GLY A 31 -26.04 24.08 17.41
CA GLY A 31 -24.96 24.81 16.74
C GLY A 31 -23.63 24.68 17.47
N ALA A 32 -23.61 24.84 18.78
CA ALA A 32 -22.42 24.64 19.62
C ALA A 32 -21.92 23.18 19.54
N ARG A 33 -22.82 22.19 19.56
CA ARG A 33 -22.47 20.77 19.44
C ARG A 33 -21.92 20.43 18.05
N TYR A 34 -22.45 21.05 17.01
CA TYR A 34 -21.98 20.85 15.64
C TYR A 34 -20.63 21.54 15.40
N ALA A 35 -20.42 22.73 15.97
CA ALA A 35 -19.15 23.45 15.91
C ALA A 35 -18.04 22.76 16.71
N THR A 36 -18.39 22.16 17.85
CA THR A 36 -17.44 21.39 18.69
C THR A 36 -17.22 19.97 18.20
N LYS A 37 -17.98 19.49 17.20
CA LYS A 37 -17.70 18.23 16.50
C LYS A 37 -16.48 18.45 15.62
N SER A 38 -15.32 18.46 16.28
CA SER A 38 -14.02 18.57 15.65
C SER A 38 -13.97 17.59 14.48
N LYS A 39 -13.62 18.09 13.30
CA LYS A 39 -13.21 17.24 12.19
C LYS A 39 -11.96 16.52 12.68
N SER A 40 -12.17 15.36 13.30
CA SER A 40 -11.10 14.50 13.77
C SER A 40 -10.08 14.39 12.63
N PRO A 41 -8.80 14.72 12.85
CA PRO A 41 -7.81 14.66 11.80
C PRO A 41 -7.88 13.28 11.16
N LYS A 42 -7.77 13.22 9.83
CA LYS A 42 -7.72 11.94 9.09
C LYS A 42 -6.56 11.14 9.67
N SER A 43 -6.86 10.28 10.64
CA SER A 43 -5.86 9.43 11.29
C SER A 43 -5.29 8.51 10.23
N ASP A 44 -3.97 8.39 10.20
CA ASP A 44 -3.25 7.43 9.37
C ASP A 44 -3.98 6.06 9.42
N PRO A 45 -4.29 5.43 8.26
CA PRO A 45 -5.02 4.17 8.21
C PRO A 45 -4.46 3.10 9.16
N VAL A 46 -3.15 3.08 9.39
CA VAL A 46 -2.49 2.17 10.33
C VAL A 46 -2.94 2.42 11.77
N LEU A 47 -2.94 3.69 12.21
CA LEU A 47 -3.37 4.08 13.56
C LEU A 47 -4.85 3.77 13.80
N LYS A 48 -5.68 3.93 12.76
CA LYS A 48 -7.11 3.59 12.83
C LYS A 48 -7.33 2.09 13.00
N GLN A 49 -6.48 1.27 12.37
CA GLN A 49 -6.53 -0.19 12.47
C GLN A 49 -6.05 -0.67 13.83
N MET A 50 -4.94 -0.13 14.34
CA MET A 50 -4.46 -0.42 15.70
C MET A 50 -5.51 -0.07 16.76
N ARG A 51 -6.11 1.13 16.67
CA ARG A 51 -7.17 1.55 17.61
C ARG A 51 -8.39 0.62 17.56
N ARG A 52 -8.76 0.10 16.38
CA ARG A 52 -9.85 -0.88 16.25
C ARG A 52 -9.51 -2.21 16.93
N MET A 53 -8.29 -2.71 16.77
CA MET A 53 -7.84 -3.94 17.43
C MET A 53 -7.82 -3.76 18.95
N VAL A 54 -7.28 -2.65 19.46
CA VAL A 54 -7.31 -2.32 20.90
C VAL A 54 -8.74 -2.27 21.43
N THR A 55 -9.67 -1.64 20.70
CA THR A 55 -11.07 -1.58 21.11
C THR A 55 -11.78 -2.94 21.05
N GLN A 56 -11.31 -3.87 20.21
CA GLN A 56 -11.84 -5.24 20.14
C GLN A 56 -11.33 -6.10 21.31
N ILE A 57 -10.05 -5.93 21.67
CA ILE A 57 -9.43 -6.53 22.87
C ILE A 57 -10.15 -6.04 24.13
N ASP A 58 -10.34 -4.73 24.28
CA ASP A 58 -11.02 -4.13 25.44
C ASP A 58 -12.49 -4.58 25.59
N LYS A 59 -13.10 -5.09 24.51
CA LYS A 59 -14.50 -5.56 24.49
C LYS A 59 -14.62 -7.07 24.48
N GLU A 60 -13.53 -7.81 24.71
CA GLU A 60 -13.48 -9.28 24.67
C GLU A 60 -14.11 -9.88 23.40
N LYS A 61 -13.98 -9.17 22.28
CA LYS A 61 -14.46 -9.66 20.98
C LYS A 61 -13.35 -10.43 20.27
N GLU A 62 -13.73 -11.42 19.47
CA GLU A 62 -12.80 -12.09 18.55
C GLU A 62 -12.02 -11.06 17.74
N LEU A 63 -10.70 -11.14 17.85
CA LEU A 63 -9.75 -10.32 17.11
C LEU A 63 -9.89 -10.66 15.63
N ILE A 64 -10.39 -9.70 14.85
CA ILE A 64 -10.38 -9.83 13.40
C ILE A 64 -8.95 -9.54 12.96
N GLU A 65 -8.19 -10.61 12.74
CA GLU A 65 -6.82 -10.50 12.25
C GLU A 65 -6.81 -9.74 10.91
N PRO A 66 -5.87 -8.80 10.74
CA PRO A 66 -5.74 -8.11 9.48
C PRO A 66 -5.33 -9.09 8.39
N VAL A 67 -6.05 -9.07 7.26
CA VAL A 67 -5.68 -9.86 6.08
C VAL A 67 -4.30 -9.39 5.61
N VAL A 68 -3.28 -10.16 5.97
CA VAL A 68 -1.91 -9.99 5.49
C VAL A 68 -1.88 -10.49 4.06
N ASN A 69 -1.91 -9.57 3.11
CA ASN A 69 -1.73 -9.89 1.70
C ASN A 69 -0.33 -10.47 1.51
N SER A 70 -0.22 -11.61 0.81
CA SER A 70 1.08 -12.16 0.47
C SER A 70 1.86 -11.18 -0.42
N ARG A 71 3.18 -11.31 -0.48
CA ARG A 71 4.01 -10.49 -1.41
C ARG A 71 3.47 -10.55 -2.83
N GLN A 72 3.04 -11.74 -3.26
CA GLN A 72 2.47 -11.97 -4.58
C GLN A 72 1.13 -11.24 -4.78
N ASP A 73 0.28 -11.15 -3.76
CA ASP A 73 -0.99 -10.41 -3.82
C ASP A 73 -0.75 -8.90 -3.95
N ILE A 74 0.26 -8.39 -3.24
CA ILE A 74 0.66 -6.97 -3.31
C ILE A 74 1.16 -6.65 -4.73
N ILE A 75 2.05 -7.50 -5.27
CA ILE A 75 2.59 -7.35 -6.63
C ILE A 75 1.46 -7.40 -7.66
N THR A 76 0.58 -8.40 -7.55
CA THR A 76 -0.56 -8.58 -8.46
C THR A 76 -1.50 -7.38 -8.43
N LYS A 77 -1.80 -6.86 -7.24
CA LYS A 77 -2.64 -5.66 -7.08
C LYS A 77 -2.01 -4.42 -7.71
N LYS A 78 -0.70 -4.23 -7.52
CA LYS A 78 0.04 -3.09 -8.11
C LYS A 78 0.10 -3.19 -9.63
N PHE A 79 0.41 -4.37 -10.16
CA PHE A 79 0.43 -4.64 -11.60
C PHE A 79 -0.93 -4.39 -12.25
N ASN A 80 -2.00 -4.95 -11.68
CA ASN A 80 -3.36 -4.76 -12.20
C ASN A 80 -3.78 -3.28 -12.16
N SER A 81 -3.39 -2.55 -11.11
CA SER A 81 -3.66 -1.11 -11.00
C SER A 81 -2.93 -0.32 -12.10
N GLN A 82 -1.68 -0.65 -12.40
CA GLN A 82 -0.89 0.03 -13.43
C GLN A 82 -1.39 -0.31 -14.84
N MET A 83 -1.69 -1.58 -15.12
CA MET A 83 -2.30 -2.01 -16.38
C MET A 83 -3.60 -1.28 -16.65
N LYS A 84 -4.49 -1.20 -15.66
CA LYS A 84 -5.74 -0.46 -15.77
C LYS A 84 -5.53 1.04 -15.99
N SER A 85 -4.52 1.64 -15.37
CA SER A 85 -4.19 3.06 -15.59
C SER A 85 -3.70 3.34 -17.01
N LEU A 86 -3.15 2.32 -17.68
CA LEU A 86 -2.70 2.38 -19.07
C LEU A 86 -3.79 1.93 -20.06
N GLY A 87 -5.00 1.60 -19.58
CA GLY A 87 -6.11 1.14 -20.42
C GLY A 87 -5.96 -0.30 -20.92
N LEU A 88 -5.07 -1.09 -20.30
CA LEU A 88 -4.78 -2.46 -20.69
C LEU A 88 -5.49 -3.45 -19.75
N GLU A 89 -6.04 -4.53 -20.31
CA GLU A 89 -6.59 -5.64 -19.53
C GLU A 89 -5.49 -6.65 -19.20
N PRO A 90 -5.22 -6.93 -17.91
CA PRO A 90 -4.25 -7.95 -17.54
C PRO A 90 -4.78 -9.34 -17.90
N ALA A 91 -3.95 -10.16 -18.56
CA ALA A 91 -4.28 -11.53 -18.89
C ALA A 91 -4.52 -12.35 -17.60
N THR A 92 -5.71 -12.94 -17.48
CA THR A 92 -6.20 -13.59 -16.25
C THR A 92 -5.86 -15.08 -16.16
N ASP A 93 -5.14 -15.66 -17.12
CA ASP A 93 -4.97 -17.11 -17.28
C ASP A 93 -4.36 -17.85 -16.06
N SER A 94 -3.66 -17.16 -15.16
CA SER A 94 -3.09 -17.78 -13.95
C SER A 94 -3.49 -17.13 -12.63
N GLY A 95 -4.33 -16.08 -12.61
CA GLY A 95 -4.66 -15.31 -11.39
C GLY A 95 -3.47 -14.56 -10.75
N TYR A 96 -2.24 -14.91 -11.12
CA TYR A 96 -0.98 -14.34 -10.67
C TYR A 96 -0.14 -13.89 -11.87
N VAL A 97 0.48 -12.73 -11.74
CA VAL A 97 1.43 -12.21 -12.75
C VAL A 97 2.66 -13.11 -12.78
N PRO A 98 3.08 -13.61 -13.95
CA PRO A 98 4.35 -14.34 -14.08
C PRO A 98 5.49 -13.44 -13.62
N ILE A 99 6.26 -13.88 -12.62
CA ILE A 99 7.48 -13.19 -12.23
C ILE A 99 8.48 -13.45 -13.37
N SER A 100 8.60 -12.50 -14.29
CA SER A 100 9.64 -12.53 -15.31
C SER A 100 10.99 -12.30 -14.61
N TYR A 101 11.71 -13.38 -14.33
CA TYR A 101 13.10 -13.28 -13.87
C TYR A 101 13.96 -12.71 -14.99
N THR A 102 14.86 -11.78 -14.64
CA THR A 102 15.90 -11.37 -15.58
C THR A 102 16.84 -12.57 -15.85
N PRO A 103 17.46 -12.69 -17.04
CA PRO A 103 18.43 -13.73 -17.34
C PRO A 103 19.46 -14.02 -16.23
N LEU A 104 20.02 -12.99 -15.59
CA LEU A 104 20.93 -13.09 -14.45
C LEU A 104 20.22 -13.64 -13.22
N ALA A 105 19.04 -13.10 -12.88
CA ALA A 105 18.26 -13.56 -11.74
C ALA A 105 17.92 -15.06 -11.86
N ARG A 106 17.55 -15.48 -13.06
CA ARG A 106 17.29 -16.89 -13.39
C ARG A 106 18.56 -17.73 -13.26
N PHE A 107 19.68 -17.25 -13.80
CA PHE A 107 20.97 -17.94 -13.75
C PHE A 107 21.46 -18.18 -12.30
N LEU A 108 21.27 -17.19 -11.42
CA LEU A 108 21.60 -17.28 -10.00
C LEU A 108 20.65 -18.22 -9.25
N LYS A 109 19.34 -18.13 -9.52
CA LYS A 109 18.32 -18.98 -8.90
C LYS A 109 18.48 -20.45 -9.27
N GLU A 110 18.83 -20.76 -10.51
CA GLU A 110 19.14 -22.12 -10.97
C GLU A 110 20.34 -22.74 -10.24
N ARG A 111 21.20 -21.92 -9.61
CA ARG A 111 22.34 -22.34 -8.77
C ARG A 111 22.03 -22.35 -7.27
N GLY A 112 20.77 -22.16 -6.90
CA GLY A 112 20.34 -22.23 -5.51
C GLY A 112 20.57 -20.94 -4.71
N VAL A 113 20.88 -19.83 -5.37
CA VAL A 113 20.96 -18.52 -4.69
C VAL A 113 19.58 -18.11 -4.20
N GLN A 114 19.49 -17.67 -2.94
CA GLN A 114 18.23 -17.26 -2.33
C GLN A 114 17.66 -16.00 -3.00
N ASP A 115 16.33 -15.93 -3.12
CA ASP A 115 15.64 -14.82 -3.79
C ASP A 115 15.98 -13.44 -3.18
N ASP A 116 16.19 -13.36 -1.86
CA ASP A 116 16.58 -12.13 -1.18
C ASP A 116 18.01 -11.70 -1.58
N THR A 117 18.94 -12.65 -1.72
CA THR A 117 20.31 -12.40 -2.20
C THR A 117 20.32 -11.99 -3.67
N VAL A 118 19.55 -12.68 -4.53
CA VAL A 118 19.39 -12.29 -5.94
C VAL A 118 18.85 -10.86 -6.05
N SER A 119 17.84 -10.53 -5.25
CA SER A 119 17.24 -9.19 -5.25
C SER A 119 18.22 -8.10 -4.79
N ALA A 120 19.03 -8.39 -3.77
CA ALA A 120 20.06 -7.47 -3.29
C ALA A 120 21.15 -7.22 -4.34
N ILE A 121 21.59 -8.27 -5.03
CA ILE A 121 22.57 -8.17 -6.13
C ILE A 121 22.00 -7.30 -7.25
N LEU A 122 20.78 -7.59 -7.71
CA LEU A 122 20.14 -6.82 -8.78
C LEU A 122 19.95 -5.35 -8.39
N ALA A 123 19.57 -5.06 -7.14
CA ALA A 123 19.44 -3.70 -6.66
C ALA A 123 20.79 -2.95 -6.72
N GLY A 124 21.87 -3.56 -6.24
CA GLY A 124 23.21 -2.97 -6.33
C GLY A 124 23.65 -2.71 -7.78
N LEU A 125 23.43 -3.66 -8.69
CA LEU A 125 23.77 -3.48 -10.11
C LEU A 125 23.02 -2.32 -10.77
N MET A 126 21.80 -2.00 -10.32
CA MET A 126 21.01 -0.89 -10.87
C MET A 126 21.48 0.50 -10.41
N GLU A 127 22.27 0.56 -9.33
CA GLU A 127 22.79 1.81 -8.75
C GLU A 127 24.14 2.20 -9.35
N GLU A 128 24.90 1.26 -9.90
CA GLU A 128 26.25 1.52 -10.42
C GLU A 128 26.26 2.22 -11.78
N GLU A 129 27.28 3.07 -11.96
CA GLU A 129 27.48 3.86 -13.18
C GLU A 129 28.54 3.28 -14.11
N ASN A 130 29.40 2.37 -13.62
CA ASN A 130 30.50 1.82 -14.39
C ASN A 130 30.41 0.30 -14.55
N GLU A 131 30.77 -0.19 -15.74
CA GLU A 131 30.81 -1.64 -16.02
C GLU A 131 31.77 -2.38 -15.07
N ALA A 132 32.90 -1.76 -14.71
CA ALA A 132 33.87 -2.34 -13.80
C ALA A 132 33.27 -2.59 -12.41
N GLU A 133 32.43 -1.67 -11.92
CA GLU A 133 31.74 -1.78 -10.63
C GLU A 133 30.68 -2.88 -10.68
N VAL A 134 29.92 -2.97 -11.78
CA VAL A 134 28.95 -4.06 -12.03
C VAL A 134 29.63 -5.43 -11.96
N ARG A 135 30.80 -5.60 -12.60
CA ARG A 135 31.57 -6.85 -12.51
C ARG A 135 32.16 -7.09 -11.11
N ALA A 136 32.54 -6.03 -10.41
CA ALA A 136 33.04 -6.11 -9.04
C ALA A 136 31.95 -6.56 -8.05
N ILE A 137 30.71 -6.09 -8.20
CA ILE A 137 29.56 -6.53 -7.39
C ILE A 137 29.34 -8.02 -7.54
N ILE A 138 29.35 -8.55 -8.76
CA ILE A 138 29.18 -10.00 -8.99
C ILE A 138 30.34 -10.79 -8.37
N SER A 139 31.57 -10.28 -8.46
CA SER A 139 32.73 -10.91 -7.83
C SER A 139 32.61 -10.93 -6.30
N ALA A 140 32.22 -9.82 -5.69
CA ALA A 140 31.98 -9.74 -4.25
C ALA A 140 30.80 -10.63 -3.80
N ALA A 141 29.74 -10.69 -4.61
CA ALA A 141 28.61 -11.57 -4.36
C ALA A 141 29.03 -13.04 -4.41
N ALA A 142 29.91 -13.42 -5.33
CA ALA A 142 30.43 -14.79 -5.45
C ALA A 142 31.29 -15.24 -4.25
N GLU A 143 31.82 -14.30 -3.46
CA GLU A 143 32.52 -14.59 -2.21
C GLU A 143 31.57 -14.72 -1.02
N THR A 144 30.28 -14.41 -1.21
CA THR A 144 29.28 -14.42 -0.14
C THR A 144 28.74 -15.83 0.10
N SER A 145 28.54 -16.19 1.37
CA SER A 145 27.94 -17.46 1.76
C SER A 145 26.58 -17.68 1.09
N GLY A 146 26.46 -18.72 0.27
CA GLY A 146 25.22 -19.05 -0.47
C GLY A 146 25.23 -18.66 -1.94
N VAL A 147 26.31 -18.05 -2.45
CA VAL A 147 26.53 -17.76 -3.87
C VAL A 147 27.90 -18.32 -4.26
N ASP A 148 28.00 -19.64 -4.42
CA ASP A 148 29.28 -20.28 -4.76
C ASP A 148 29.48 -20.29 -6.28
N LEU A 149 29.86 -19.14 -6.84
CA LEU A 149 30.15 -18.98 -8.27
C LEU A 149 31.66 -19.00 -8.51
N THR A 150 32.15 -20.02 -9.19
CA THR A 150 33.59 -20.16 -9.48
C THR A 150 33.90 -20.34 -10.97
N GLY A 151 35.08 -19.89 -11.38
CA GLY A 151 35.61 -20.08 -12.73
C GLY A 151 34.68 -19.57 -13.83
N ALA A 152 34.22 -20.50 -14.69
CA ALA A 152 33.37 -20.18 -15.83
C ALA A 152 31.98 -19.64 -15.44
N GLU A 153 31.47 -20.00 -14.27
CA GLU A 153 30.15 -19.56 -13.81
C GLU A 153 30.17 -18.10 -13.38
N LEU A 154 31.26 -17.68 -12.71
CA LEU A 154 31.49 -16.30 -12.33
C LEU A 154 31.59 -15.39 -13.57
N VAL A 155 32.37 -15.81 -14.57
CA VAL A 155 32.51 -15.05 -15.83
C VAL A 155 31.16 -14.90 -16.52
N LYS A 156 30.39 -16.00 -16.60
CA LYS A 156 29.05 -15.96 -17.20
C LYS A 156 28.08 -15.07 -16.42
N ALA A 157 28.13 -15.07 -15.09
CA ALA A 157 27.33 -14.17 -14.25
C ALA A 157 27.71 -12.70 -14.48
N GLN A 158 29.01 -12.39 -14.59
CA GLN A 158 29.49 -11.05 -14.90
C GLN A 158 29.02 -10.58 -16.27
N ASP A 159 29.13 -11.41 -17.30
CA ASP A 159 28.70 -11.04 -18.65
C ASP A 159 27.17 -10.84 -18.75
N LEU A 160 26.39 -11.67 -18.06
CA LEU A 160 24.94 -11.49 -17.94
C LEU A 160 24.60 -10.19 -17.20
N ALA A 161 25.30 -9.88 -16.11
CA ALA A 161 25.09 -8.65 -15.35
C ALA A 161 25.38 -7.40 -16.18
N VAL A 162 26.49 -7.37 -16.92
CA VAL A 162 26.85 -6.26 -17.81
C VAL A 162 25.82 -6.11 -18.93
N THR A 163 25.36 -7.21 -19.51
CA THR A 163 24.36 -7.20 -20.58
C THR A 163 23.05 -6.60 -20.09
N GLU A 164 22.56 -7.02 -18.92
CA GLU A 164 21.34 -6.48 -18.33
C GLU A 164 21.47 -5.01 -17.96
N TRP A 165 22.56 -4.64 -17.29
CA TRP A 165 22.85 -3.25 -16.93
C TRP A 165 22.85 -2.32 -18.16
N THR A 166 23.51 -2.76 -19.24
CA THR A 166 23.57 -2.01 -20.50
C THR A 166 22.17 -1.84 -21.11
N ASN A 167 21.37 -2.90 -21.12
CA ASN A 167 20.01 -2.87 -21.67
C ASN A 167 19.10 -1.93 -20.87
N VAL A 168 19.19 -1.97 -19.54
CA VAL A 168 18.42 -1.06 -18.66
C VAL A 168 18.81 0.39 -18.92
N ARG A 169 20.11 0.70 -19.02
CA ARG A 169 20.57 2.06 -19.34
C ARG A 169 20.10 2.54 -20.71
N ARG A 170 20.26 1.72 -21.75
CA ARG A 170 19.78 2.05 -23.09
C ARG A 170 18.27 2.34 -23.12
N SER A 171 17.49 1.63 -22.30
CA SER A 171 16.04 1.86 -22.18
C SER A 171 15.67 3.13 -21.41
N ARG A 172 16.55 3.68 -20.57
CA ARG A 172 16.34 4.95 -19.85
C ARG A 172 16.65 6.17 -20.71
N GLU A 173 17.54 6.02 -21.68
CA GLU A 173 17.95 7.09 -22.60
C GLU A 173 17.06 7.21 -23.85
N ALA A 174 16.21 6.21 -24.10
CA ALA A 174 15.25 6.18 -25.21
C ALA A 174 13.89 6.76 -24.81
#